data_AF-A0A954ZBB0-F1
#
_entry.id   AF-A0A954ZBB0-F1
#
_cell.length_a   1.000
_cell.length_b   1.000
_cell.length_c   1.000
_cell.angle_alpha   90.00
_cell.angle_beta   90.00
_cell.angle_gamma   90.00
#
_symmetry.space_group_name_H-M   'P 1'
#
loop_
_entity.id
_entity.type
_entity.pdbx_description
1 polymer ?
#
loop_
_entity_poly.entity_id
_entity_poly.type
_entity_poly.pdbx_seq_one_letter_code
_entity_poly.pdbx_strand_id
1 'polypeptide(L)'
;MFDEKPDWGMRLRYAVERGLERVADLWAAVVRPFEWTLGFLTFLSLRVIEIVENAGSLLTAPMRWAAAAWCGLGRALHRGVAAIPLPLRQALMRPMFVLWGVQQRLVWSVMVAAESLNFDRALWWAIWFAQPLWRPIAAVVGFLNAWFVTRDWGRMAWGVPALLLLAPFAAVLARSALHGNDEVASQYQQAVRQAAEAGDYARMDLYERKLAQLGVTNRRSEFKAAFTINDEGDFDAAC
;
A
#
# COMPACT_ATOMS: atom_id res chain seq x y z
N MET A 1 19.44 68.61 -11.51
CA MET A 1 18.03 68.19 -11.57
C MET A 1 17.98 67.07 -12.60
N PHE A 2 18.24 65.83 -12.16
CA PHE A 2 18.23 64.66 -13.03
C PHE A 2 16.84 64.04 -12.95
N ASP A 3 16.18 63.99 -14.09
CA ASP A 3 14.84 63.45 -14.28
C ASP A 3 14.97 61.93 -14.36
N GLU A 4 14.81 61.24 -13.23
CA GLU A 4 14.81 59.79 -13.15
C GLU A 4 13.58 59.24 -13.90
N LYS A 5 13.81 58.71 -15.10
CA LYS A 5 12.75 58.01 -15.84
C LYS A 5 12.30 56.78 -15.04
N PRO A 6 11.00 56.64 -14.75
CA PRO A 6 10.48 55.51 -13.98
C PRO A 6 10.75 54.20 -14.73
N ASP A 7 11.39 53.25 -14.04
CA ASP A 7 11.73 51.94 -14.58
C ASP A 7 10.49 51.04 -14.62
N TRP A 8 9.75 51.15 -15.73
CA TRP A 8 8.56 50.37 -16.00
C TRP A 8 8.82 48.86 -16.09
N GLY A 9 10.05 48.44 -16.40
CA GLY A 9 10.41 47.03 -16.51
C GLY A 9 10.33 46.30 -15.17
N MET A 10 10.78 46.95 -14.10
CA MET A 10 10.75 46.39 -12.75
C MET A 10 9.32 46.22 -12.24
N ARG A 11 8.44 47.21 -12.49
CA ARG A 11 7.03 47.16 -12.11
C ARG A 11 6.26 46.07 -12.86
N LEU A 12 6.56 45.85 -14.13
CA LEU A 12 5.90 44.82 -14.93
C LEU A 12 6.31 43.41 -14.48
N ARG A 13 7.60 43.18 -14.21
CA ARG A 13 8.07 41.91 -13.63
C ARG A 13 7.40 41.60 -12.30
N TYR A 14 7.35 42.59 -11.41
CA TYR A 14 6.75 42.43 -10.10
C TYR A 14 5.24 42.12 -10.19
N ALA A 15 4.52 42.74 -11.14
CA ALA A 15 3.11 42.44 -11.38
C ALA A 15 2.88 41.03 -11.93
N VAL A 16 3.77 40.55 -12.80
CA VAL A 16 3.71 39.20 -13.39
C VAL A 16 4.03 38.13 -12.33
N GLU A 17 5.08 38.32 -11.53
CA GLU A 17 5.43 37.39 -10.44
C GLU A 17 4.27 37.26 -9.44
N ARG A 18 3.67 38.38 -9.03
CA ARG A 18 2.52 38.38 -8.12
C ARG A 18 1.27 37.73 -8.74
N GLY A 19 1.12 37.82 -10.06
CA GLY A 19 0.07 37.13 -10.81
C GLY A 19 0.28 35.61 -10.82
N LEU A 20 1.51 35.17 -11.07
CA LEU A 20 1.89 33.76 -11.07
C LEU A 20 1.77 33.12 -9.68
N GLU A 21 2.16 33.84 -8.62
CA GLU A 21 1.97 33.37 -7.23
C GLU A 21 0.50 33.14 -6.90
N ARG A 22 -0.39 34.08 -7.29
CA ARG A 22 -1.84 33.91 -7.06
C ARG A 22 -2.44 32.75 -7.84
N VAL A 23 -1.97 32.51 -9.06
CA VAL A 23 -2.38 31.36 -9.87
C VAL A 23 -1.88 30.06 -9.25
N ALA A 24 -0.64 30.03 -8.75
CA ALA A 24 -0.08 28.88 -8.03
C ALA A 24 -0.82 28.58 -6.74
N ASP A 25 -1.20 29.61 -5.96
CA ASP A 25 -1.99 29.45 -4.73
C ASP A 25 -3.41 28.95 -5.00
N LEU A 26 -4.06 29.48 -6.05
CA LEU A 26 -5.36 28.98 -6.51
C LEU A 26 -5.27 27.53 -6.97
N TRP A 27 -4.21 27.17 -7.69
CA TRP A 27 -3.98 25.81 -8.14
C TRP A 27 -3.70 24.87 -6.96
N ALA A 28 -2.89 25.30 -5.99
CA ALA A 28 -2.64 24.56 -4.76
C ALA A 28 -3.91 24.36 -3.93
N ALA A 29 -4.81 25.34 -3.88
CA ALA A 29 -6.10 25.22 -3.20
C ALA A 29 -7.03 24.19 -3.86
N VAL A 30 -6.99 24.07 -5.19
CA VAL A 30 -7.76 23.08 -5.96
C VAL A 30 -7.15 21.68 -5.84
N VAL A 31 -5.82 21.56 -5.85
CA VAL A 31 -5.11 20.28 -5.87
C VAL A 31 -4.96 19.67 -4.47
N ARG A 32 -4.81 20.48 -3.42
CA ARG A 32 -4.70 20.02 -2.02
C ARG A 32 -5.80 19.04 -1.57
N PRO A 33 -7.10 19.27 -1.81
CA PRO A 33 -8.12 18.30 -1.41
C PRO A 33 -7.97 16.97 -2.16
N PHE A 34 -7.55 17.01 -3.43
CA PHE A 34 -7.26 15.80 -4.20
C PHE A 34 -6.04 15.05 -3.66
N GLU A 35 -4.94 15.75 -3.36
CA GLU A 35 -3.74 15.17 -2.72
C GLU A 35 -4.07 14.54 -1.37
N TRP A 36 -4.91 15.20 -0.57
CA TRP A 36 -5.36 14.65 0.71
C TRP A 36 -6.21 13.40 0.53
N THR A 37 -7.18 13.40 -0.40
CA THR A 37 -7.98 12.19 -0.67
C THR A 37 -7.16 11.06 -1.27
N LEU A 38 -6.21 11.35 -2.16
CA LEU A 38 -5.29 10.36 -2.71
C LEU A 38 -4.42 9.80 -1.60
N GLY A 39 -3.76 10.66 -0.80
CA GLY A 39 -2.95 10.24 0.34
C GLY A 39 -3.72 9.39 1.34
N PHE A 40 -4.96 9.77 1.66
CA PHE A 40 -5.86 9.00 2.52
C PHE A 40 -6.21 7.63 1.91
N LEU A 41 -6.54 7.58 0.61
CA LEU A 41 -6.84 6.32 -0.08
C LEU A 41 -5.62 5.40 -0.15
N THR A 42 -4.43 5.95 -0.43
CA THR A 42 -3.18 5.18 -0.46
C THR A 42 -2.86 4.65 0.94
N PHE A 43 -2.96 5.49 1.97
CA PHE A 43 -2.76 5.09 3.37
C PHE A 43 -3.74 3.99 3.79
N LEU A 44 -5.03 4.13 3.44
CA LEU A 44 -6.06 3.15 3.74
C LEU A 44 -5.79 1.83 3.00
N SER A 45 -5.36 1.89 1.73
CA SER A 45 -5.02 0.70 0.95
C SER A 45 -3.80 -0.04 1.51
N LEU A 46 -2.77 0.68 1.95
CA LEU A 46 -1.57 0.10 2.57
C LEU A 46 -1.93 -0.55 3.91
N ARG A 47 -2.73 0.11 4.76
CA ARG A 47 -3.23 -0.50 6.00
C ARG A 47 -4.06 -1.75 5.76
N VAL A 48 -4.92 -1.76 4.74
CA VAL A 48 -5.72 -2.94 4.40
C VAL A 48 -4.82 -4.07 3.92
N ILE A 49 -3.81 -3.78 3.07
CA ILE A 49 -2.83 -4.77 2.63
C ILE A 49 -2.06 -5.32 3.82
N GLU A 50 -1.58 -4.47 4.73
CA GLU A 50 -0.81 -4.88 5.91
C GLU A 50 -1.64 -5.71 6.90
N ILE A 51 -2.93 -5.39 7.08
CA ILE A 51 -3.87 -6.20 7.85
C ILE A 51 -4.13 -7.55 7.17
N VAL A 52 -4.26 -7.57 5.84
CA VAL A 52 -4.46 -8.81 5.06
C VAL A 52 -3.19 -9.66 5.03
N GLU A 53 -2.01 -9.07 4.97
CA GLU A 53 -0.72 -9.76 5.03
C GLU A 53 -0.45 -10.32 6.43
N ASN A 54 -0.76 -9.56 7.48
CA ASN A 54 -0.66 -10.04 8.86
C ASN A 54 -1.70 -11.13 9.18
N ALA A 55 -2.94 -10.99 8.71
CA ALA A 55 -3.96 -12.04 8.83
C ALA A 55 -3.63 -13.26 7.95
N GLY A 56 -3.08 -13.02 6.76
CA GLY A 56 -2.62 -14.02 5.82
C GLY A 56 -1.45 -14.82 6.36
N SER A 57 -0.47 -14.20 7.02
CA SER A 57 0.66 -14.91 7.65
C SER A 57 0.21 -15.76 8.84
N LEU A 58 -0.73 -15.27 9.65
CA LEU A 58 -1.36 -16.03 10.75
C LEU A 58 -2.12 -17.28 10.28
N LEU A 59 -2.79 -17.21 9.13
CA LEU A 59 -3.53 -18.34 8.55
C LEU A 59 -2.65 -19.27 7.69
N THR A 60 -1.70 -18.69 6.94
CA THR A 60 -0.86 -19.45 6.01
C THR A 60 0.33 -20.12 6.69
N ALA A 61 0.87 -19.57 7.78
CA ALA A 61 1.95 -20.21 8.54
C ALA A 61 1.60 -21.62 9.05
N PRO A 62 0.46 -21.84 9.74
CA PRO A 62 0.07 -23.19 10.16
C PRO A 62 -0.26 -24.10 8.97
N MET A 63 -0.86 -23.57 7.90
CA MET A 63 -1.10 -24.35 6.68
C MET A 63 0.19 -24.78 5.97
N ARG A 64 1.20 -23.91 5.90
CA ARG A 64 2.51 -24.24 5.31
C ARG A 64 3.26 -25.26 6.16
N TRP A 65 3.17 -25.15 7.49
CA TRP A 65 3.76 -26.14 8.40
C TRP A 65 3.06 -27.50 8.29
N ALA A 66 1.72 -27.51 8.23
CA ALA A 66 0.93 -28.72 8.02
C ALA A 66 1.20 -29.35 6.65
N ALA A 67 1.28 -28.56 5.58
CA ALA A 67 1.61 -29.04 4.24
C ALA A 67 3.06 -29.57 4.16
N ALA A 68 4.01 -28.91 4.81
CA ALA A 68 5.39 -29.37 4.89
C ALA A 68 5.52 -30.68 5.68
N ALA A 69 4.81 -30.82 6.80
CA ALA A 69 4.73 -32.05 7.58
C ALA A 69 4.10 -33.18 6.76
N TRP A 70 3.01 -32.89 6.03
CA TRP A 70 2.33 -33.86 5.16
C TRP A 70 3.22 -34.32 4.00
N CYS A 71 3.90 -33.40 3.31
CA CYS A 71 4.86 -33.70 2.25
C CYS A 71 6.12 -34.41 2.78
N GLY A 72 6.54 -34.13 4.01
CA GLY A 72 7.62 -34.85 4.70
C GLY A 72 7.24 -36.29 4.98
N LEU A 73 6.04 -36.50 5.53
CA LEU A 73 5.49 -37.81 5.85
C LEU A 73 5.26 -38.65 4.58
N GLY A 74 4.72 -38.05 3.52
CA GLY A 74 4.55 -38.69 2.22
C GLY A 74 5.88 -39.12 1.57
N ARG A 75 6.94 -38.29 1.70
CA ARG A 75 8.29 -38.65 1.21
C ARG A 75 8.93 -39.77 2.03
N ALA A 76 8.75 -39.77 3.36
CA ALA A 76 9.23 -40.82 4.23
C ALA A 76 8.53 -42.17 3.95
N LEU A 77 7.21 -42.14 3.78
CA LEU A 77 6.42 -43.30 3.39
C LEU A 77 6.78 -43.79 2.00
N HIS A 78 6.95 -42.92 1.01
CA HIS A 78 7.28 -43.34 -0.35
C HIS A 78 8.64 -44.08 -0.41
N ARG A 79 9.64 -43.61 0.35
CA ARG A 79 10.96 -44.26 0.44
C ARG A 79 10.90 -45.57 1.24
N GLY A 80 10.14 -45.63 2.33
CA GLY A 80 10.00 -46.84 3.15
C GLY A 80 9.14 -47.94 2.50
N VAL A 81 8.09 -47.56 1.78
CA VAL A 81 7.10 -48.49 1.21
C VAL A 81 7.61 -49.25 -0.02
N ALA A 82 8.64 -48.75 -0.71
CA ALA A 82 9.27 -49.45 -1.84
C ALA A 82 10.05 -50.72 -1.41
N ALA A 83 10.42 -50.83 -0.13
CA ALA A 83 11.19 -51.95 0.41
C ALA A 83 10.33 -52.99 1.16
N ILE A 84 9.02 -52.79 1.25
CA ILE A 84 8.13 -53.58 2.11
C ILE A 84 7.33 -54.61 1.28
N PRO A 85 7.29 -55.90 1.67
CA PRO A 85 6.54 -56.93 0.98
C PRO A 85 5.01 -56.64 0.96
N LEU A 86 4.37 -56.99 -0.16
CA LEU A 86 2.95 -56.76 -0.47
C LEU A 86 1.93 -56.99 0.67
N PRO A 87 1.99 -58.06 1.48
CA PRO A 87 1.01 -58.28 2.55
C PRO A 87 1.12 -57.26 3.69
N LEU A 88 2.34 -56.79 4.01
CA LEU A 88 2.55 -55.77 5.05
C LEU A 88 2.10 -54.38 4.56
N ARG A 89 2.23 -54.13 3.25
CA ARG A 89 1.75 -52.90 2.60
C ARG A 89 0.23 -52.75 2.68
N GLN A 90 -0.52 -53.84 2.56
CA GLN A 90 -1.99 -53.84 2.73
C GLN A 90 -2.41 -53.59 4.18
N ALA A 91 -1.69 -54.15 5.15
CA ALA A 91 -1.93 -53.89 6.57
C ALA A 91 -1.66 -52.42 6.95
N LEU A 92 -0.63 -51.80 6.35
CA LEU A 92 -0.25 -50.39 6.59
C LEU A 92 -1.18 -49.38 5.90
N MET A 93 -1.81 -49.75 4.78
CA MET A 93 -2.76 -48.90 4.05
C MET A 93 -4.12 -48.78 4.75
N ARG A 94 -4.54 -49.80 5.52
CA ARG A 94 -5.81 -49.77 6.29
C ARG A 94 -5.95 -48.56 7.22
N PRO A 95 -4.97 -48.23 8.09
CA PRO A 95 -5.06 -47.03 8.92
C PRO A 95 -5.03 -45.73 8.10
N MET A 96 -4.38 -45.71 6.92
CA MET A 96 -4.41 -44.56 6.01
C MET A 96 -5.81 -44.26 5.47
N PHE A 97 -6.60 -45.29 5.14
CA PHE A 97 -8.00 -45.10 4.73
C PHE A 97 -8.87 -44.58 5.88
N VAL A 98 -8.59 -44.99 7.12
CA VAL A 98 -9.28 -44.45 8.31
C VAL A 98 -8.92 -42.98 8.52
N LEU A 99 -7.65 -42.61 8.40
CA LEU A 99 -7.20 -41.21 8.47
C LEU A 99 -7.80 -40.35 7.34
N TRP A 100 -7.92 -40.89 6.13
CA TRP A 100 -8.62 -40.24 5.02
C TRP A 100 -10.11 -40.00 5.32
N GLY A 101 -10.79 -40.98 5.91
CA GLY A 101 -12.17 -40.83 6.36
C GLY A 101 -12.35 -39.78 7.46
N VAL A 102 -11.39 -39.66 8.38
CA VAL A 102 -11.37 -38.63 9.42
C VAL A 102 -11.13 -37.24 8.81
N GLN A 103 -10.22 -37.12 7.84
CA GLN A 103 -9.98 -35.88 7.12
C GLN A 103 -11.25 -35.38 6.39
N GLN A 104 -11.96 -36.28 5.69
CA GLN A 104 -13.18 -35.90 5.00
C GLN A 104 -14.29 -35.47 5.96
N ARG A 105 -14.40 -36.12 7.13
CA ARG A 105 -15.32 -35.68 8.17
C ARG A 105 -14.96 -34.30 8.72
N LEU A 106 -13.68 -34.02 8.95
CA LEU A 106 -13.23 -32.69 9.39
C LEU A 106 -13.53 -31.60 8.36
N VAL A 107 -13.27 -31.86 7.07
CA VAL A 107 -13.59 -30.91 5.99
C VAL A 107 -15.09 -30.62 5.93
N TRP A 108 -15.92 -31.67 6.02
CA TRP A 108 -17.36 -31.53 6.06
C TRP A 108 -17.83 -30.75 7.30
N SER A 109 -17.29 -31.06 8.48
CA SER A 109 -17.60 -30.33 9.72
C SER A 109 -17.20 -28.86 9.65
N VAL A 110 -16.06 -28.53 9.04
CA VAL A 110 -15.62 -27.14 8.82
C VAL A 110 -16.53 -26.44 7.84
N MET A 111 -16.97 -27.11 6.77
CA MET A 111 -17.90 -26.57 5.80
C MET A 111 -19.26 -26.27 6.43
N VAL A 112 -19.81 -27.20 7.22
CA VAL A 112 -21.05 -27.02 7.99
C VAL A 112 -20.89 -25.96 9.07
N ALA A 113 -19.73 -25.87 9.73
CA ALA A 113 -19.44 -24.82 10.70
C ALA A 113 -19.35 -23.44 10.02
N ALA A 114 -18.73 -23.34 8.84
CA ALA A 114 -18.66 -22.12 8.05
C ALA A 114 -20.05 -21.67 7.54
N GLU A 115 -20.90 -22.64 7.16
CA GLU A 115 -22.32 -22.41 6.87
C GLU A 115 -23.07 -21.90 8.11
N SER A 116 -22.84 -22.52 9.27
CA SER A 116 -23.48 -22.12 10.54
C SER A 116 -23.04 -20.74 11.04
N LEU A 117 -21.82 -20.32 10.68
CA LEU A 117 -21.26 -19.00 11.01
C LEU A 117 -21.69 -17.89 10.04
N ASN A 118 -22.51 -18.22 9.02
CA ASN A 118 -23.08 -17.26 8.07
C ASN A 118 -22.00 -16.38 7.41
N PHE A 119 -20.87 -16.99 7.04
CA PHE A 119 -19.78 -16.31 6.34
C PHE A 119 -20.22 -15.70 5.01
N ASP A 120 -21.32 -16.17 4.43
CA ASP A 120 -21.94 -15.55 3.26
C ASP A 120 -22.23 -14.07 3.48
N ARG A 121 -22.69 -13.68 4.67
CA ARG A 121 -22.99 -12.27 4.97
C ARG A 121 -21.73 -11.43 5.15
N ALA A 122 -20.69 -11.99 5.76
CA ALA A 122 -19.39 -11.33 5.91
C ALA A 122 -18.67 -11.22 4.55
N LEU A 123 -18.74 -12.26 3.73
CA LEU A 123 -18.22 -12.29 2.37
C LEU A 123 -18.99 -11.31 1.48
N TRP A 124 -20.32 -11.27 1.55
CA TRP A 124 -21.13 -10.28 0.85
C TRP A 124 -20.77 -8.86 1.26
N TRP A 125 -20.58 -8.62 2.55
CA TRP A 125 -20.16 -7.32 3.06
C TRP A 125 -18.76 -6.94 2.58
N ALA A 126 -17.81 -7.88 2.58
CA ALA A 126 -16.46 -7.66 2.06
C ALA A 126 -16.46 -7.39 0.55
N ILE A 127 -17.24 -8.14 -0.22
CA ILE A 127 -17.43 -7.92 -1.67
C ILE A 127 -18.07 -6.55 -1.91
N TRP A 128 -19.11 -6.19 -1.15
CA TRP A 128 -19.78 -4.90 -1.24
C TRP A 128 -18.84 -3.74 -0.89
N PHE A 129 -18.02 -3.90 0.15
CA PHE A 129 -17.02 -2.91 0.56
C PHE A 129 -15.86 -2.79 -0.43
N ALA A 130 -15.47 -3.89 -1.07
CA ALA A 130 -14.45 -3.91 -2.13
C ALA A 130 -14.99 -3.35 -3.46
N GLN A 131 -16.31 -3.33 -3.65
CA GLN A 131 -16.94 -2.94 -4.92
C GLN A 131 -16.58 -1.52 -5.39
N PRO A 132 -16.63 -0.47 -4.54
CA PRO A 132 -16.20 0.88 -4.91
C PRO A 132 -14.72 0.97 -5.27
N LEU A 133 -13.88 0.15 -4.63
CA LEU A 133 -12.43 0.15 -4.84
C LEU A 133 -12.06 -0.59 -6.14
N TRP A 134 -12.78 -1.67 -6.45
CA TRP A 134 -12.56 -2.47 -7.66
C TRP A 134 -13.17 -1.88 -8.92
N ARG A 135 -14.29 -1.14 -8.82
CA ARG A 135 -14.98 -0.55 -9.99
C ARG A 135 -14.08 0.33 -10.87
N PRO A 136 -13.27 1.27 -10.33
CA PRO A 136 -12.35 2.06 -11.15
C PRO A 136 -11.31 1.19 -11.84
N ILE A 137 -10.74 0.21 -11.13
CA ILE A 137 -9.74 -0.71 -11.67
C ILE A 137 -10.34 -1.53 -12.81
N ALA A 138 -11.50 -2.14 -12.58
CA ALA A 138 -12.23 -2.90 -13.59
C ALA A 138 -12.63 -2.05 -14.80
N ALA A 139 -13.02 -0.78 -14.58
CA ALA A 139 -13.34 0.14 -15.68
C ALA A 139 -12.11 0.47 -16.52
N VAL A 140 -10.96 0.72 -15.91
CA VAL A 140 -9.69 0.97 -16.63
C VAL A 140 -9.24 -0.27 -17.39
N VAL A 141 -9.24 -1.44 -16.73
CA VAL A 141 -8.87 -2.71 -17.36
C VAL A 141 -9.84 -3.05 -18.50
N GLY A 142 -11.14 -2.87 -18.29
CA GLY A 142 -12.17 -3.08 -19.29
C GLY A 142 -12.04 -2.13 -20.48
N PHE A 143 -11.74 -0.85 -20.22
CA PHE A 143 -11.44 0.14 -21.25
C PHE A 143 -10.20 -0.25 -22.05
N LEU A 144 -9.09 -0.61 -21.39
CA LEU A 144 -7.86 -1.03 -22.07
C LEU A 144 -8.12 -2.28 -22.92
N ASN A 145 -8.80 -3.28 -22.37
CA ASN A 145 -9.15 -4.50 -23.10
C ASN A 145 -10.02 -4.17 -24.33
N ALA A 146 -11.10 -3.40 -24.16
CA ALA A 146 -11.95 -2.99 -25.26
C ALA A 146 -11.18 -2.17 -26.31
N TRP A 147 -10.28 -1.27 -25.87
CA TRP A 147 -9.44 -0.47 -26.73
C TRP A 147 -8.46 -1.33 -27.55
N PHE A 148 -7.85 -2.35 -26.93
CA PHE A 148 -6.95 -3.27 -27.61
C PHE A 148 -7.67 -4.19 -28.60
N VAL A 149 -8.86 -4.66 -28.25
CA VAL A 149 -9.63 -5.60 -29.06
C VAL A 149 -10.31 -4.93 -30.26
N THR A 150 -10.79 -3.70 -30.12
CA THR A 150 -11.68 -3.07 -31.13
C THR A 150 -10.97 -2.15 -32.13
N ARG A 151 -9.68 -1.83 -31.94
CA ARG A 151 -9.04 -0.72 -32.64
C ARG A 151 -7.88 -1.17 -33.51
N ASP A 152 -7.92 -0.74 -34.77
CA ASP A 152 -6.88 -0.99 -35.75
C ASP A 152 -5.54 -0.34 -35.34
N TRP A 153 -4.40 -0.98 -35.63
CA TRP A 153 -3.07 -0.55 -35.14
C TRP A 153 -2.72 0.89 -35.52
N GLY A 154 -3.13 1.35 -36.70
CA GLY A 154 -2.93 2.75 -37.13
C GLY A 154 -3.74 3.76 -36.30
N ARG A 155 -4.87 3.35 -35.74
CA ARG A 155 -5.71 4.19 -34.85
C ARG A 155 -5.27 4.11 -33.38
N MET A 156 -4.51 3.09 -32.99
CA MET A 156 -3.86 3.03 -31.67
C MET A 156 -2.77 4.08 -31.49
N ALA A 157 -2.07 4.45 -32.57
CA ALA A 157 -1.03 5.48 -32.55
C ALA A 157 -1.55 6.82 -31.99
N TRP A 158 -2.83 7.12 -32.17
CA TRP A 158 -3.49 8.32 -31.64
C TRP A 158 -3.66 8.30 -30.11
N GLY A 159 -3.60 7.13 -29.48
CA GLY A 159 -3.61 6.99 -28.02
C GLY A 159 -2.23 7.15 -27.37
N VAL A 160 -1.16 7.10 -28.17
CA VAL A 160 0.23 7.20 -27.69
C VAL A 160 0.52 8.50 -26.94
N PRO A 161 0.03 9.69 -27.38
CA PRO A 161 0.24 10.93 -26.62
C PRO A 161 -0.38 10.89 -25.22
N ALA A 162 -1.56 10.28 -25.07
CA ALA A 162 -2.22 10.16 -23.76
C ALA A 162 -1.45 9.20 -22.85
N LEU A 163 -0.94 8.09 -23.40
CA LEU A 163 -0.08 7.16 -22.67
C LEU A 163 1.26 7.80 -22.27
N LEU A 164 1.85 8.61 -23.15
CA LEU A 164 3.06 9.38 -22.85
C LEU A 164 2.85 10.39 -21.71
N LEU A 165 1.68 11.05 -21.67
CA LEU A 165 1.32 11.94 -20.55
C LEU A 165 1.10 11.18 -19.23
N LEU A 166 0.64 9.93 -19.30
CA LEU A 166 0.47 9.05 -18.14
C LEU A 166 1.78 8.40 -17.67
N ALA A 167 2.77 8.28 -18.55
CA ALA A 167 4.05 7.64 -18.27
C ALA A 167 4.78 8.15 -17.01
N PRO A 168 4.91 9.46 -16.73
CA PRO A 168 5.59 9.93 -15.52
C PRO A 168 4.86 9.50 -14.24
N PHE A 169 3.53 9.50 -14.23
CA PHE A 169 2.76 9.01 -13.07
C PHE A 169 2.94 7.52 -12.86
N ALA A 170 2.87 6.73 -13.93
CA ALA A 170 3.13 5.31 -13.88
C ALA A 170 4.56 5.00 -13.41
N ALA A 171 5.55 5.79 -13.84
CA ALA A 171 6.94 5.66 -13.42
C ALA A 171 7.12 5.98 -11.93
N VAL A 172 6.48 7.03 -11.41
CA VAL A 172 6.50 7.37 -9.98
C VAL A 172 5.84 6.27 -9.15
N LEU A 173 4.67 5.78 -9.57
CA LEU A 173 3.98 4.68 -8.89
C LEU A 173 4.82 3.39 -8.90
N ALA A 174 5.39 3.01 -10.05
CA ALA A 174 6.24 1.84 -10.17
C ALA A 174 7.51 1.98 -9.31
N ARG A 175 8.14 3.16 -9.30
CA ARG A 175 9.31 3.41 -8.46
C ARG A 175 8.96 3.34 -6.98
N SER A 176 7.85 3.96 -6.57
CA SER A 176 7.35 3.92 -5.20
C SER A 176 7.03 2.49 -4.74
N ALA A 177 6.39 1.69 -5.59
CA ALA A 177 6.11 0.29 -5.31
C ALA A 177 7.38 -0.59 -5.20
N LEU A 178 8.41 -0.29 -6.00
CA LEU A 178 9.64 -1.08 -6.04
C LEU A 178 10.68 -0.71 -4.97
N HIS A 179 10.83 0.58 -4.65
CA HIS A 179 11.89 1.07 -3.76
C HIS A 179 11.41 1.32 -2.33
N GLY A 180 10.10 1.19 -2.08
CA GLY A 180 9.50 1.49 -0.78
C GLY A 180 9.66 2.96 -0.38
N ASN A 181 9.12 3.32 0.78
CA ASN A 181 9.22 4.68 1.31
C ASN A 181 10.60 4.99 1.94
N ASP A 182 11.49 4.00 2.02
CA ASP A 182 12.76 4.11 2.75
C ASP A 182 13.73 5.09 2.10
N GLU A 183 13.84 5.08 0.77
CA GLU A 183 14.74 5.99 0.06
C GLU A 183 14.27 7.44 0.21
N VAL A 184 12.96 7.68 0.10
CA VAL A 184 12.37 9.02 0.26
C VAL A 184 12.50 9.49 1.71
N ALA A 185 12.24 8.62 2.68
CA ALA A 185 12.44 8.91 4.10
C ALA A 185 13.90 9.29 4.40
N SER A 186 14.86 8.58 3.82
CA SER A 186 16.28 8.86 4.00
C SER A 186 16.68 10.25 3.48
N GLN A 187 16.12 10.69 2.35
CA GLN A 187 16.37 12.01 1.78
C GLN A 187 15.80 13.12 2.65
N TYR A 188 14.58 12.94 3.19
CA TYR A 188 14.01 13.91 4.13
C TYR A 188 14.78 13.95 5.45
N GLN A 189 15.27 12.81 5.97
CA GLN A 189 16.13 12.80 7.15
C GLN A 189 17.45 13.57 6.92
N GLN A 190 18.06 13.42 5.74
CA GLN A 190 19.23 14.19 5.36
C GLN A 190 18.91 15.69 5.24
N ALA A 191 17.77 16.04 4.64
CA ALA A 191 17.33 17.42 4.52
C ALA A 191 17.05 18.08 5.88
N VAL A 192 16.48 17.34 6.85
CA VAL A 192 16.32 17.80 8.24
C VAL A 192 17.67 18.06 8.89
N ARG A 193 18.66 17.17 8.72
CA ARG A 193 20.01 17.37 9.26
C ARG A 193 20.68 18.61 8.67
N GLN A 194 20.61 18.76 7.35
CA GLN A 194 21.18 19.93 6.66
C GLN A 194 20.49 21.24 7.08
N ALA A 195 19.17 21.24 7.25
CA ALA A 195 18.43 22.41 7.72
C ALA A 195 18.78 22.75 9.19
N ALA A 196 18.98 21.74 10.04
CA ALA A 196 19.41 21.92 11.42
C ALA A 196 20.85 22.49 11.50
N GLU A 197 21.76 21.99 10.68
CA GLU A 197 23.14 22.51 10.57
C GLU A 197 23.17 23.95 10.05
N ALA A 198 22.27 24.31 9.13
CA ALA A 198 22.12 25.67 8.61
C ALA A 198 21.37 26.62 9.57
N GLY A 199 20.81 26.12 10.68
CA GLY A 199 20.00 26.92 11.61
C GLY A 199 18.65 27.36 11.05
N ASP A 200 18.18 26.79 9.94
CA ASP A 200 16.90 27.12 9.31
C ASP A 200 15.77 26.27 9.91
N TYR A 201 15.32 26.67 11.10
CA TYR A 201 14.30 25.95 11.86
C TYR A 201 12.95 25.89 11.14
N ALA A 202 12.62 26.85 10.27
CA ALA A 202 11.38 26.86 9.51
C ALA A 202 11.36 25.73 8.47
N ARG A 203 12.47 25.54 7.74
CA ARG A 203 12.62 24.39 6.82
C ARG A 203 12.68 23.06 7.56
N MET A 204 13.36 23.03 8.70
CA MET A 204 13.44 21.84 9.55
C MET A 204 12.04 21.35 9.97
N ASP A 205 11.17 22.22 10.47
CA ASP A 205 9.80 21.86 10.91
C ASP A 205 8.95 21.38 9.72
N LEU A 206 9.12 21.99 8.54
CA LEU A 206 8.43 21.55 7.32
C LEU A 206 8.83 20.13 6.91
N TYR A 207 10.13 19.78 6.96
CA TYR A 207 10.59 18.44 6.65
C TYR A 207 10.22 17.41 7.73
N GLU A 208 10.23 17.80 9.00
CA GLU A 208 9.74 16.94 10.09
C GLU A 208 8.25 16.59 9.90
N ARG A 209 7.40 17.55 9.51
CA ARG A 209 5.99 17.27 9.18
C ARG A 209 5.84 16.30 8.00
N LYS A 210 6.68 16.42 6.97
CA LYS A 210 6.67 15.49 5.82
C LYS A 210 7.13 14.08 6.20
N LEU A 211 8.12 13.96 7.09
CA LEU A 211 8.53 12.67 7.64
C LEU A 211 7.40 12.01 8.46
N ALA A 212 6.68 12.81 9.26
CA ALA A 212 5.53 12.33 10.02
C ALA A 212 4.39 11.85 9.09
N GLN A 213 4.13 12.57 7.99
CA GLN A 213 3.15 12.14 6.97
C GLN A 213 3.53 10.83 6.28
N LEU A 214 4.82 10.54 6.15
CA LEU A 214 5.32 9.28 5.60
C LEU A 214 5.27 8.13 6.62
N GLY A 215 4.77 8.36 7.84
CA GLY A 215 4.69 7.36 8.90
C GLY A 215 6.03 7.02 9.54
N VAL A 216 7.08 7.81 9.27
CA VAL A 216 8.40 7.60 9.87
C VAL A 216 8.39 8.23 11.25
N THR A 217 8.10 7.41 12.27
CA THR A 217 8.23 7.84 13.66
C THR A 217 9.71 8.09 13.96
N ASN A 218 10.03 9.33 14.31
CA ASN A 218 11.39 9.74 14.64
C ASN A 218 11.45 10.00 16.15
N ARG A 219 12.51 9.58 16.85
CA ARG A 219 12.62 9.74 18.32
C ARG A 219 12.41 11.18 18.80
N ARG A 220 12.70 12.16 17.94
CA ARG A 220 12.50 13.59 18.22
C ARG A 220 11.03 14.03 18.17
N SER A 221 10.20 13.44 17.31
CA SER A 221 8.76 13.73 17.28
C SER A 221 8.05 13.11 18.49
N GLU A 222 8.48 11.92 18.91
CA GLU A 222 8.03 11.31 20.18
C GLU A 222 8.45 12.17 21.38
N PHE A 223 9.68 12.69 21.39
CA PHE A 223 10.15 13.60 22.44
C PHE A 223 9.38 14.93 22.46
N LYS A 224 9.11 15.53 21.30
CA LYS A 224 8.34 16.79 21.19
C LYS A 224 6.88 16.58 21.59
N ALA A 225 6.28 15.44 21.22
CA ALA A 225 4.94 15.06 21.67
C ALA A 225 4.90 14.84 23.18
N ALA A 226 5.85 14.10 23.75
CA ALA A 226 5.98 13.92 25.20
C ALA A 226 6.18 15.26 25.94
N PHE A 227 6.95 16.19 25.37
CA PHE A 227 7.15 17.51 25.96
C PHE A 227 5.89 18.38 25.91
N THR A 228 5.10 18.27 24.84
CA THR A 228 3.85 19.04 24.69
C THR A 228 2.77 18.51 25.65
N ILE A 229 2.67 17.18 25.82
CA ILE A 229 1.79 16.54 26.81
C ILE A 229 2.19 16.95 28.25
N ASN A 230 3.48 17.08 28.52
CA ASN A 230 3.99 17.56 29.81
C ASN A 230 3.66 19.05 30.07
N ASP A 231 3.69 19.89 29.02
CA ASP A 231 3.37 21.32 29.12
C ASP A 231 1.85 21.57 29.25
N GLU A 232 1.03 20.69 28.68
CA GLU A 232 -0.43 20.68 28.79
C GLU A 232 -0.93 20.08 30.13
N GLY A 233 -0.03 19.49 30.94
CA GLY A 233 -0.32 18.96 32.26
C GLY A 233 -1.14 17.66 32.28
N ASP A 234 -1.28 16.99 31.13
CA ASP A 234 -2.04 15.76 30.97
C ASP A 234 -1.14 14.52 31.13
N PHE A 235 -0.73 14.25 32.37
CA PHE A 235 0.24 13.21 32.69
C PHE A 235 -0.25 11.78 32.44
N ASP A 236 -1.56 11.57 32.30
CA ASP A 236 -2.16 10.25 32.04
C ASP A 236 -1.97 9.79 30.59
N ALA A 237 -1.66 10.71 29.66
CA ALA A 237 -1.39 10.40 28.26
C ALA A 237 0.11 10.15 27.95
N ALA A 238 1.01 10.33 28.93
CA ALA A 238 2.46 10.30 28.73
C ALA A 238 3.14 8.95 29.06
N CYS A 239 2.41 7.98 29.63
CA CYS A 239 2.89 6.62 29.92
C CYS A 239 2.47 5.63 28.83
#